data_AF-A0A7L2SDV2-F1
#
_entry.id   AF-A0A7L2SDV2-F1
#
_cell.length_a   1.000
_cell.length_b   1.000
_cell.length_c   1.000
_cell.angle_alpha   90.00
_cell.angle_beta   90.00
_cell.angle_gamma   90.00
#
_symmetry.space_group_name_H-M   'P 1'
#
loop_
_entity.id
_entity.type
_entity.pdbx_description
1 polymer ?
#
loop_
_entity_poly.entity_id
_entity_poly.type
_entity_poly.pdbx_seq_one_letter_code
_entity_poly.pdbx_strand_id
1 'polypeptide(L)'
;TERFWTADVSTGIRYQINPESALTWHQARKSCQQQNAELLSITEAQEQAYIRELTEKFDFAFWIGLNALNFNSGWQWAGGSPFRYLNWAPEILNTVEKLRDPSYSSTVYAKLHWATQRREKGVLFFPLVLKNYVLILGELRPVQCTDGWRPYAGHCYSIHRDPKTWEDALSSCKKQDGDLASVHNIAEYSFLVSQLDYKPTEELWLGLNDLKAHFYFEWSDGTPVRFTKWQRRHPTYTNSLEDCVTMKGQDGYWANDVCDKQLGYICKKKPSSQSSEKEKIEDPGCQKGWKRYGFHCYLVGSALLTFSEANKTCEQSKAYLATVESRNEQTFLISLTGLRSEKYFWIGLSDTEEQGSFRWTNGETPHFTHWNTAMPGK
;
A
#
# COMPACT_ATOMS: atom_id res chain seq x y z
N THR A 1 -11.16 -33.10 2.66
CA THR A 1 -10.79 -31.71 2.98
C THR A 1 -11.73 -30.67 2.38
N GLU A 2 -12.55 -30.98 1.37
CA GLU A 2 -13.52 -30.03 0.75
C GLU A 2 -14.83 -29.80 1.54
N ARG A 3 -15.15 -30.62 2.54
CA ARG A 3 -16.46 -30.60 3.23
C ARG A 3 -16.75 -29.33 4.06
N PHE A 4 -15.74 -28.50 4.34
CA PHE A 4 -15.85 -27.36 5.25
C PHE A 4 -15.71 -26.00 4.56
N TRP A 5 -15.66 -25.97 3.23
CA TRP A 5 -15.53 -24.74 2.44
C TRP A 5 -16.75 -24.56 1.53
N THR A 6 -17.29 -23.35 1.50
CA THR A 6 -18.33 -22.93 0.56
C THR A 6 -17.71 -22.08 -0.53
N ALA A 7 -17.92 -22.41 -1.80
CA ALA A 7 -17.40 -21.65 -2.93
C ALA A 7 -18.47 -20.68 -3.47
N ASP A 8 -18.10 -19.42 -3.64
CA ASP A 8 -18.83 -18.51 -4.53
C ASP A 8 -18.47 -18.90 -5.97
N VAL A 9 -19.47 -19.43 -6.68
CA VAL A 9 -19.33 -19.90 -8.06
C VAL A 9 -18.97 -18.76 -9.02
N SER A 10 -19.39 -17.53 -8.71
CA SER A 10 -19.18 -16.37 -9.59
C SER A 10 -17.76 -15.83 -9.57
N THR A 11 -17.11 -15.89 -8.40
CA THR A 11 -15.77 -15.36 -8.19
C THR A 11 -14.69 -16.45 -8.06
N GLY A 12 -15.10 -17.72 -7.89
CA GLY A 12 -14.21 -18.85 -7.60
C GLY A 12 -13.60 -18.79 -6.19
N ILE A 13 -14.04 -17.83 -5.38
CA ILE A 13 -13.57 -17.61 -4.02
C ILE A 13 -14.22 -18.65 -3.10
N ARG A 14 -13.42 -19.24 -2.21
CA ARG A 14 -13.93 -20.17 -1.20
C ARG A 14 -14.06 -19.43 0.14
N TYR A 15 -14.88 -19.92 1.04
CA TYR A 15 -15.15 -19.34 2.36
C TYR A 15 -15.35 -20.46 3.36
N GLN A 16 -14.91 -20.29 4.61
CA GLN A 16 -15.18 -21.25 5.68
C GLN A 16 -15.77 -20.49 6.86
N ILE A 17 -16.78 -21.05 7.50
CA ILE A 17 -17.42 -20.42 8.65
C ILE A 17 -17.26 -21.40 9.80
N ASN A 18 -16.66 -20.94 10.90
CA ASN A 18 -16.38 -21.77 12.07
C ASN A 18 -17.19 -21.24 13.26
N PRO A 19 -18.50 -21.56 13.30
CA PRO A 19 -19.43 -21.00 14.27
C PRO A 19 -19.17 -21.47 15.71
N GLU A 20 -18.61 -22.66 15.88
CA GLU A 20 -18.34 -23.25 17.20
C GLU A 20 -17.01 -22.78 17.80
N SER A 21 -16.21 -22.00 17.06
CA SER A 21 -14.88 -21.58 17.48
C SER A 21 -14.90 -20.32 18.34
N ALA A 22 -14.25 -20.39 19.50
CA ALA A 22 -14.10 -19.29 20.46
C ALA A 22 -12.64 -18.81 20.51
N LEU A 23 -12.18 -18.09 19.48
CA LEU A 23 -10.80 -17.62 19.36
C LEU A 23 -10.71 -16.08 19.48
N THR A 24 -9.56 -15.59 19.97
CA THR A 24 -9.19 -14.16 19.81
C THR A 24 -8.86 -13.84 18.35
N TRP A 25 -8.87 -12.56 17.96
CA TRP A 25 -8.54 -12.14 16.58
C TRP A 25 -7.19 -12.70 16.10
N HIS A 26 -6.14 -12.60 16.94
CA HIS A 26 -4.81 -13.12 16.59
C HIS A 26 -4.79 -14.66 16.46
N GLN A 27 -5.52 -15.37 17.30
CA GLN A 27 -5.65 -16.84 17.21
C GLN A 27 -6.45 -17.26 15.97
N ALA A 28 -7.54 -16.55 15.68
CA ALA A 28 -8.35 -16.74 14.48
C ALA A 28 -7.51 -16.52 13.21
N ARG A 29 -6.72 -15.44 13.17
CA ARG A 29 -5.77 -15.16 12.09
C ARG A 29 -4.77 -16.29 11.90
N LYS A 30 -4.11 -16.73 12.96
CA LYS A 30 -3.16 -17.86 12.92
C LYS A 30 -3.83 -19.15 12.43
N SER A 31 -5.05 -19.42 12.86
CA SER A 31 -5.84 -20.59 12.41
C SER A 31 -6.16 -20.54 10.91
N CYS A 32 -6.43 -19.34 10.38
CA CYS A 32 -6.55 -19.13 8.93
C CYS A 32 -5.19 -19.39 8.25
N GLN A 33 -4.11 -18.75 8.72
CA GLN A 33 -2.79 -18.88 8.10
C GLN A 33 -2.27 -20.32 8.02
N GLN A 34 -2.57 -21.15 9.03
CA GLN A 34 -2.23 -22.58 9.04
C GLN A 34 -2.91 -23.40 7.93
N GLN A 35 -3.99 -22.89 7.35
CA GLN A 35 -4.75 -23.52 6.27
C GLN A 35 -4.44 -22.90 4.89
N ASN A 36 -3.34 -22.17 4.76
CA ASN A 36 -3.05 -21.33 3.58
C ASN A 36 -4.23 -20.38 3.28
N ALA A 37 -4.74 -19.78 4.34
CA ALA A 37 -5.92 -18.92 4.39
C ALA A 37 -5.55 -17.60 5.09
N GLU A 38 -6.44 -16.61 5.04
CA GLU A 38 -6.32 -15.40 5.84
C GLU A 38 -7.71 -15.01 6.37
N LEU A 39 -7.80 -14.10 7.34
CA LEU A 39 -9.09 -13.56 7.76
C LEU A 39 -9.80 -12.84 6.61
N LEU A 40 -11.14 -12.93 6.62
CA LEU A 40 -12.02 -12.38 5.58
C LEU A 40 -11.69 -10.92 5.26
N SER A 41 -11.50 -10.60 3.97
CA SER A 41 -11.50 -9.23 3.45
C SER A 41 -12.68 -9.03 2.54
N ILE A 42 -13.40 -7.92 2.69
CA ILE A 42 -14.54 -7.57 1.83
C ILE A 42 -14.15 -6.34 1.02
N THR A 43 -14.02 -6.51 -0.29
CA THR A 43 -13.52 -5.45 -1.19
C THR A 43 -14.53 -4.96 -2.21
N GLU A 44 -15.67 -5.66 -2.33
CA GLU A 44 -16.73 -5.39 -3.30
C GLU A 44 -18.11 -5.52 -2.64
N ALA A 45 -19.10 -4.78 -3.14
CA ALA A 45 -20.47 -4.84 -2.64
C ALA A 45 -21.13 -6.21 -2.89
N GLN A 46 -20.78 -6.89 -3.98
CA GLN A 46 -21.27 -8.24 -4.30
C GLN A 46 -20.74 -9.26 -3.28
N GLU A 47 -19.47 -9.16 -2.90
CA GLU A 47 -18.87 -10.00 -1.85
C GLU A 47 -19.56 -9.77 -0.50
N GLN A 48 -19.86 -8.52 -0.15
CA GLN A 48 -20.65 -8.17 1.03
C GLN A 48 -22.04 -8.83 1.02
N ALA A 49 -22.73 -8.79 -0.12
CA ALA A 49 -24.06 -9.40 -0.26
C ALA A 49 -24.02 -10.93 -0.12
N TYR A 50 -22.98 -11.57 -0.67
CA TYR A 50 -22.78 -13.01 -0.56
C TYR A 50 -22.44 -13.44 0.88
N ILE A 51 -21.56 -12.71 1.56
CA ILE A 51 -21.23 -12.96 2.97
C ILE A 51 -22.46 -12.80 3.87
N ARG A 52 -23.32 -11.81 3.59
CA ARG A 52 -24.60 -11.65 4.29
C ARG A 52 -25.47 -12.91 4.18
N GLU A 53 -25.66 -13.44 2.98
CA GLU A 53 -26.43 -14.67 2.76
C GLU A 53 -25.83 -15.86 3.50
N LEU A 54 -24.51 -16.03 3.45
CA LEU A 54 -23.82 -17.13 4.15
C LEU A 54 -23.93 -17.04 5.68
N THR A 55 -24.07 -15.82 6.21
CA THR A 55 -24.07 -15.55 7.66
C THR A 55 -25.47 -15.33 8.25
N GLU A 56 -26.52 -15.28 7.42
CA GLU A 56 -27.89 -14.93 7.81
C GLU A 56 -28.45 -15.83 8.93
N LYS A 57 -28.10 -17.11 8.91
CA LYS A 57 -28.57 -18.11 9.89
C LYS A 57 -27.92 -18.01 11.27
N PHE A 58 -26.96 -17.11 11.47
CA PHE A 58 -26.22 -17.00 12.72
C PHE A 58 -26.56 -15.69 13.44
N ASP A 59 -26.91 -15.80 14.73
CA ASP A 59 -27.28 -14.66 15.56
C ASP A 59 -26.07 -13.97 16.25
N PHE A 60 -24.85 -14.39 15.94
CA PHE A 60 -23.61 -13.87 16.53
C PHE A 60 -22.66 -13.30 15.46
N ALA A 61 -21.76 -12.42 15.92
CA ALA A 61 -20.79 -11.76 15.08
C ALA A 61 -19.56 -12.64 14.83
N PHE A 62 -18.82 -12.33 13.78
CA PHE A 62 -17.64 -13.08 13.38
C PHE A 62 -16.43 -12.19 13.18
N TRP A 63 -15.23 -12.70 13.47
CA TRP A 63 -14.00 -11.99 13.14
C TRP A 63 -13.81 -11.82 11.62
N ILE A 64 -13.37 -10.62 11.22
CA ILE A 64 -12.89 -10.32 9.86
C ILE A 64 -11.47 -9.76 9.93
N GLY A 65 -10.80 -9.66 8.78
CA GLY A 65 -9.39 -9.25 8.68
C GLY A 65 -9.15 -7.76 8.84
N LEU A 66 -10.21 -6.93 8.92
CA LEU A 66 -10.08 -5.48 9.03
C LEU A 66 -9.54 -5.12 10.42
N ASN A 67 -8.48 -4.33 10.44
CA ASN A 67 -7.79 -3.95 11.67
C ASN A 67 -7.09 -2.60 11.54
N ALA A 68 -6.76 -2.00 12.68
CA ALA A 68 -5.95 -0.80 12.84
C ALA A 68 -4.79 -1.05 13.83
N LEU A 69 -4.20 -2.26 13.77
CA LEU A 69 -3.15 -2.69 14.70
C LEU A 69 -1.81 -1.98 14.45
N ASN A 70 -1.56 -1.53 13.22
CA ASN A 70 -0.37 -0.76 12.89
C ASN A 70 -0.56 0.70 13.34
N PHE A 71 0.24 1.13 14.32
CA PHE A 71 0.13 2.46 14.90
C PHE A 71 0.39 3.60 13.90
N ASN A 72 1.20 3.33 12.87
CA ASN A 72 1.60 4.34 11.88
C ASN A 72 0.61 4.47 10.72
N SER A 73 -0.30 3.51 10.52
CA SER A 73 -1.25 3.51 9.39
C SER A 73 -2.71 3.46 9.85
N GLY A 74 -3.61 3.67 8.91
CA GLY A 74 -5.05 3.55 9.08
C GLY A 74 -5.56 2.11 9.00
N TRP A 75 -6.85 2.01 8.69
CA TRP A 75 -7.54 0.75 8.49
C TRP A 75 -6.93 -0.05 7.34
N GLN A 76 -6.73 -1.34 7.58
CA GLN A 76 -6.14 -2.26 6.60
C GLN A 76 -6.66 -3.68 6.77
N TRP A 77 -6.72 -4.43 5.67
CA TRP A 77 -7.02 -5.86 5.70
C TRP A 77 -5.77 -6.67 6.03
N ALA A 78 -5.90 -7.68 6.89
CA ALA A 78 -4.81 -8.59 7.28
C ALA A 78 -4.09 -9.24 6.09
N GLY A 79 -4.82 -9.56 5.01
CA GLY A 79 -4.29 -10.17 3.79
C GLY A 79 -3.72 -9.21 2.75
N GLY A 80 -3.62 -7.92 3.05
CA GLY A 80 -3.08 -6.92 2.11
C GLY A 80 -4.05 -6.47 1.01
N SER A 81 -5.29 -6.97 1.01
CA SER A 81 -6.36 -6.44 0.16
C SER A 81 -6.54 -4.92 0.39
N PRO A 82 -6.86 -4.14 -0.66
CA PRO A 82 -7.10 -2.71 -0.53
C PRO A 82 -8.35 -2.42 0.31
N PHE A 83 -8.24 -1.49 1.25
CA PHE A 83 -9.38 -1.03 2.05
C PHE A 83 -10.12 0.10 1.30
N ARG A 84 -10.92 -0.27 0.29
CA ARG A 84 -11.62 0.68 -0.59
C ARG A 84 -13.14 0.64 -0.52
N TYR A 85 -13.71 -0.40 0.07
CA TYR A 85 -15.14 -0.52 0.32
C TYR A 85 -15.38 -0.36 1.81
N LEU A 86 -16.38 0.42 2.20
CA LEU A 86 -16.74 0.70 3.59
C LEU A 86 -18.19 0.25 3.84
N ASN A 87 -18.42 -0.41 4.97
CA ASN A 87 -19.76 -0.80 5.41
C ASN A 87 -19.88 -0.82 6.94
N TRP A 88 -19.47 0.28 7.58
CA TRP A 88 -19.50 0.42 9.05
C TRP A 88 -20.93 0.48 9.61
N ALA A 89 -21.13 -0.05 10.82
CA ALA A 89 -22.43 -0.05 11.47
C ALA A 89 -22.83 1.36 11.93
N PRO A 90 -24.11 1.76 11.77
CA PRO A 90 -24.59 3.09 12.15
C PRO A 90 -24.27 3.51 13.59
N GLU A 91 -24.27 2.57 14.53
CA GLU A 91 -24.03 2.84 15.95
C GLU A 91 -22.56 3.18 16.28
N ILE A 92 -21.62 2.80 15.42
CA ILE A 92 -20.20 3.19 15.54
C ILE A 92 -19.95 4.59 14.98
N LEU A 93 -20.83 5.06 14.09
CA LEU A 93 -20.76 6.38 13.46
C LEU A 93 -20.91 7.52 14.48
N ASN A 94 -21.61 7.28 15.60
CA ASN A 94 -21.82 8.28 16.65
C ASN A 94 -20.73 8.33 17.74
N THR A 95 -19.66 7.53 17.63
CA THR A 95 -18.59 7.56 18.64
C THR A 95 -17.20 7.61 18.00
N VAL A 96 -16.88 8.73 17.36
CA VAL A 96 -15.50 9.13 17.00
C VAL A 96 -14.57 9.01 18.23
N GLU A 97 -15.10 9.07 19.45
CA GLU A 97 -14.37 8.81 20.69
C GLU A 97 -14.05 7.33 20.97
N LYS A 98 -14.91 6.36 20.61
CA LYS A 98 -14.60 4.92 20.80
C LYS A 98 -13.52 4.44 19.83
N LEU A 99 -13.44 5.04 18.64
CA LEU A 99 -12.34 4.83 17.68
C LEU A 99 -10.99 5.46 18.13
N ARG A 100 -10.95 6.22 19.24
CA ARG A 100 -9.70 6.76 19.81
C ARG A 100 -8.98 5.78 20.71
N ASP A 101 -9.67 4.80 21.28
CA ASP A 101 -9.11 3.83 22.23
C ASP A 101 -8.36 2.71 21.47
N PRO A 102 -7.04 2.53 21.73
CA PRO A 102 -6.23 1.46 21.12
C PRO A 102 -6.79 0.04 21.31
N SER A 103 -7.71 -0.15 22.27
CA SER A 103 -8.38 -1.42 22.52
C SER A 103 -9.44 -1.79 21.46
N TYR A 104 -9.78 -0.89 20.52
CA TYR A 104 -10.71 -1.11 19.40
C TYR A 104 -10.00 -1.29 18.05
N SER A 105 -8.92 -2.06 18.02
CA SER A 105 -8.05 -2.21 16.84
C SER A 105 -8.43 -3.36 15.89
N SER A 106 -9.45 -4.15 16.23
CA SER A 106 -9.93 -5.29 15.43
C SER A 106 -11.43 -5.19 15.18
N THR A 107 -11.87 -5.66 14.00
CA THR A 107 -13.25 -5.53 13.53
C THR A 107 -13.96 -6.89 13.44
N VAL A 108 -15.26 -6.88 13.74
CA VAL A 108 -16.20 -7.99 13.54
C VAL A 108 -17.21 -7.67 12.45
N TYR A 109 -17.72 -8.71 11.81
CA TYR A 109 -18.91 -8.67 10.98
C TYR A 109 -20.14 -8.97 11.84
N ALA A 110 -21.07 -8.03 11.94
CA ALA A 110 -22.29 -8.17 12.72
C ALA A 110 -23.51 -7.94 11.81
N LYS A 111 -24.15 -9.04 11.38
CA LYS A 111 -25.32 -9.08 10.49
C LYS A 111 -25.11 -8.42 9.12
N LEU A 112 -25.27 -7.10 9.04
CA LEU A 112 -25.26 -6.30 7.81
C LEU A 112 -24.08 -5.32 7.72
N HIS A 113 -23.38 -5.10 8.83
CA HIS A 113 -22.38 -4.04 8.93
C HIS A 113 -21.15 -4.49 9.71
N TRP A 114 -20.09 -3.69 9.63
CA TRP A 114 -18.83 -3.91 10.34
C TRP A 114 -18.80 -3.13 11.63
N ALA A 115 -18.26 -3.76 12.68
CA ALA A 115 -18.17 -3.15 13.99
C ALA A 115 -16.83 -3.36 14.70
N THR A 116 -16.36 -2.37 15.45
CA THR A 116 -15.17 -2.46 16.31
C THR A 116 -15.58 -2.93 17.70
N GLN A 117 -14.97 -3.99 18.26
CA GLN A 117 -15.44 -4.54 19.54
C GLN A 117 -14.34 -5.18 20.40
N ARG A 118 -14.59 -5.23 21.72
CA ARG A 118 -13.63 -5.57 22.79
C ARG A 118 -13.46 -7.07 23.06
N ARG A 119 -14.45 -7.94 22.82
CA ARG A 119 -14.39 -9.41 23.07
C ARG A 119 -15.64 -10.18 22.58
N GLU A 120 -15.41 -11.46 22.25
CA GLU A 120 -16.32 -12.66 22.16
C GLU A 120 -16.61 -13.31 20.78
N LYS A 121 -17.15 -14.54 20.86
CA LYS A 121 -16.85 -15.78 20.10
C LYS A 121 -17.42 -15.88 18.68
N GLY A 122 -16.72 -16.58 17.79
CA GLY A 122 -17.12 -16.89 16.42
C GLY A 122 -16.11 -16.41 15.37
N VAL A 123 -15.77 -17.24 14.39
CA VAL A 123 -14.73 -16.94 13.37
C VAL A 123 -15.25 -17.17 11.96
N LEU A 124 -15.11 -16.18 11.08
CA LEU A 124 -15.18 -16.37 9.63
C LEU A 124 -13.77 -16.58 9.08
N PHE A 125 -13.62 -17.64 8.30
CA PHE A 125 -12.41 -18.04 7.61
C PHE A 125 -12.55 -17.75 6.11
N PHE A 126 -11.41 -17.52 5.47
CA PHE A 126 -11.30 -17.38 4.03
C PHE A 126 -10.05 -18.13 3.57
N PRO A 127 -10.11 -19.06 2.59
CA PRO A 127 -8.94 -19.59 1.94
C PRO A 127 -8.36 -18.49 1.06
N LEU A 128 -7.04 -18.42 1.04
CA LEU A 128 -6.32 -17.57 0.12
C LEU A 128 -6.88 -17.79 -1.28
N VAL A 129 -7.63 -16.82 -1.79
CA VAL A 129 -7.73 -16.64 -3.21
C VAL A 129 -6.33 -16.19 -3.56
N LEU A 130 -5.55 -17.11 -4.09
CA LEU A 130 -4.51 -16.73 -5.03
C LEU A 130 -5.25 -16.00 -6.16
N LYS A 131 -5.57 -14.72 -5.95
CA LYS A 131 -5.69 -13.80 -7.06
C LYS A 131 -4.26 -13.80 -7.56
N ASN A 132 -3.97 -14.72 -8.47
CA ASN A 132 -2.79 -14.70 -9.30
C ASN A 132 -2.90 -13.39 -10.06
N TYR A 133 -2.53 -12.30 -9.40
CA TYR A 133 -2.10 -11.11 -10.08
C TYR A 133 -0.80 -11.54 -10.71
N VAL A 134 -0.92 -12.11 -11.91
CA VAL A 134 0.16 -12.11 -12.87
C VAL A 134 0.43 -10.63 -13.06
N LEU A 135 1.42 -10.12 -12.33
CA LEU A 135 2.12 -8.91 -12.74
C LEU A 135 2.76 -9.32 -14.06
N ILE A 136 2.03 -9.10 -15.16
CA ILE A 136 2.66 -8.99 -16.46
C ILE A 136 3.46 -7.70 -16.34
N LEU A 137 4.67 -7.83 -15.80
CA LEU A 137 5.72 -6.86 -15.92
C LEU A 137 6.09 -6.87 -17.40
N GLY A 138 5.27 -6.20 -18.21
CA GLY A 138 5.71 -5.71 -19.49
C GLY A 138 7.00 -4.96 -19.21
N GLU A 139 8.07 -5.31 -19.94
CA GLU A 139 9.40 -4.75 -19.80
C GLU A 139 9.30 -3.26 -19.45
N LEU A 140 9.79 -2.88 -18.27
CA LEU A 140 9.80 -1.49 -17.82
C LEU A 140 10.78 -0.72 -18.71
N ARG A 141 10.32 -0.33 -19.89
CA ARG A 141 11.12 0.42 -20.84
C ARG A 141 11.33 1.82 -20.26
N PRO A 142 12.54 2.39 -20.41
CA PRO A 142 12.79 3.78 -20.08
C PRO A 142 11.77 4.66 -20.80
N VAL A 143 11.08 5.49 -20.03
CA VAL A 143 10.07 6.42 -20.55
C VAL A 143 10.62 7.84 -20.48
N GLN A 144 10.39 8.61 -21.54
CA GLN A 144 10.64 10.04 -21.56
C GLN A 144 9.35 10.82 -21.27
N CYS A 145 9.49 11.85 -20.46
CA CYS A 145 8.41 12.75 -20.10
C CYS A 145 8.74 14.17 -20.54
N THR A 146 7.71 14.97 -20.80
CA THR A 146 7.86 16.41 -21.07
C THR A 146 8.49 17.14 -19.89
N ASP A 147 9.15 18.27 -20.14
CA ASP A 147 9.76 19.08 -19.09
C ASP A 147 8.79 19.36 -17.93
N GLY A 148 9.29 19.24 -16.69
CA GLY A 148 8.49 19.34 -15.47
C GLY A 148 7.86 18.03 -14.99
N TRP A 149 7.84 16.97 -15.80
CA TRP A 149 7.31 15.66 -15.42
C TRP A 149 8.42 14.67 -15.06
N ARG A 150 8.19 13.83 -14.05
CA ARG A 150 9.13 12.78 -13.62
C ARG A 150 8.67 11.41 -14.15
N PRO A 151 9.52 10.65 -14.85
CA PRO A 151 9.20 9.31 -15.32
C PRO A 151 9.27 8.28 -14.20
N TYR A 152 8.27 7.41 -14.11
CA TYR A 152 8.31 6.21 -13.28
C TYR A 152 7.39 5.12 -13.83
N ALA A 153 7.91 3.89 -13.91
CA ALA A 153 7.12 2.70 -14.25
C ALA A 153 6.21 2.82 -15.48
N GLY A 154 6.72 3.36 -16.60
CA GLY A 154 5.91 3.51 -17.81
C GLY A 154 5.03 4.76 -17.86
N HIS A 155 5.07 5.62 -16.84
CA HIS A 155 4.20 6.79 -16.69
C HIS A 155 5.01 8.04 -16.35
N CYS A 156 4.37 9.20 -16.47
CA CYS A 156 4.89 10.51 -16.13
C CYS A 156 4.05 11.13 -15.02
N TYR A 157 4.70 11.70 -14.00
CA TYR A 157 4.04 12.32 -12.85
C TYR A 157 4.47 13.78 -12.66
N SER A 158 3.59 14.61 -12.12
CA SER A 158 3.87 16.01 -11.80
C SER A 158 3.07 16.46 -10.58
N ILE A 159 3.71 17.22 -9.67
CA ILE A 159 3.03 17.91 -8.57
C ILE A 159 2.70 19.34 -9.01
N HIS A 160 1.43 19.69 -8.86
CA HIS A 160 0.88 21.02 -9.05
C HIS A 160 0.56 21.64 -7.70
N ARG A 161 1.07 22.86 -7.46
CA ARG A 161 0.94 23.57 -6.17
C ARG A 161 -0.03 24.75 -6.22
N ASP A 162 -0.68 24.95 -7.36
CA ASP A 162 -1.83 25.83 -7.51
C ASP A 162 -3.04 25.19 -6.80
N PRO A 163 -3.61 25.81 -5.74
CA PRO A 163 -4.74 25.24 -5.03
C PRO A 163 -5.98 25.15 -5.93
N LYS A 164 -6.61 23.99 -5.95
CA LYS A 164 -7.84 23.67 -6.69
C LYS A 164 -8.75 22.75 -5.89
N THR A 165 -10.06 22.80 -6.17
CA THR A 165 -10.98 21.72 -5.77
C THR A 165 -10.55 20.42 -6.45
N TRP A 166 -11.03 19.28 -5.95
CA TRP A 166 -10.71 17.99 -6.56
C TRP A 166 -11.16 17.92 -8.04
N GLU A 167 -12.36 18.43 -8.36
CA GLU A 167 -12.90 18.44 -9.73
C GLU A 167 -12.11 19.38 -10.66
N ASP A 168 -11.73 20.56 -10.18
CA ASP A 168 -10.89 21.49 -10.94
C ASP A 168 -9.48 20.94 -11.17
N ALA A 169 -8.93 20.23 -10.18
CA ALA A 169 -7.64 19.56 -10.27
C ALA A 169 -7.68 18.42 -11.29
N LEU A 170 -8.74 17.60 -11.28
CA LEU A 170 -9.00 16.58 -12.29
C LEU A 170 -9.05 17.19 -13.69
N SER A 171 -9.84 18.25 -13.87
CA SER A 171 -9.95 18.98 -15.13
C SER A 171 -8.60 19.55 -15.59
N SER A 172 -7.77 20.01 -14.65
CA SER A 172 -6.41 20.50 -14.93
C SER A 172 -5.48 19.38 -15.43
N CYS A 173 -5.50 18.21 -14.80
CA CYS A 173 -4.72 17.06 -15.27
C CYS A 173 -5.21 16.57 -16.65
N LYS A 174 -6.52 16.56 -16.89
CA LYS A 174 -7.13 16.17 -18.17
C LYS A 174 -6.70 17.08 -19.32
N LYS A 175 -6.57 18.39 -19.07
CA LYS A 175 -6.05 19.37 -20.05
C LYS A 175 -4.60 19.11 -20.47
N GLN A 176 -3.85 18.34 -19.70
CA GLN A 176 -2.46 17.96 -19.97
C GLN A 176 -2.32 16.50 -20.44
N ASP A 177 -3.39 15.94 -21.02
CA ASP A 177 -3.51 14.55 -21.48
C ASP A 177 -3.26 13.51 -20.38
N GLY A 178 -3.58 13.87 -19.14
CA GLY A 178 -3.42 13.02 -17.96
C GLY A 178 -4.70 12.85 -17.16
N ASP A 179 -4.51 12.41 -15.92
CA ASP A 179 -5.54 12.29 -14.89
C ASP A 179 -4.91 12.63 -13.53
N LEU A 180 -5.72 12.76 -12.48
CA LEU A 180 -5.21 12.73 -11.12
C LEU A 180 -4.51 11.39 -10.86
N ALA A 181 -3.44 11.42 -10.07
CA ALA A 181 -2.57 10.26 -9.91
C ALA A 181 -3.30 9.11 -9.21
N SER A 182 -3.34 7.98 -9.91
CA SER A 182 -3.65 6.65 -9.38
C SER A 182 -2.40 5.99 -8.78
N VAL A 183 -2.54 5.17 -7.74
CA VAL A 183 -1.43 4.41 -7.13
C VAL A 183 -1.80 2.93 -6.98
N HIS A 184 -0.99 2.03 -7.52
CA HIS A 184 -1.32 0.60 -7.65
C HIS A 184 -0.44 -0.34 -6.82
N ASN A 185 0.68 0.13 -6.30
CA ASN A 185 1.58 -0.68 -5.50
C ASN A 185 2.48 0.19 -4.61
N ILE A 186 3.20 -0.47 -3.72
CA ILE A 186 4.10 0.20 -2.77
C ILE A 186 5.25 0.92 -3.47
N ALA A 187 5.73 0.44 -4.62
CA ALA A 187 6.86 1.03 -5.33
C ALA A 187 6.47 2.40 -5.96
N GLU A 188 5.29 2.48 -6.57
CA GLU A 188 4.70 3.72 -7.10
C GLU A 188 4.40 4.72 -5.98
N TYR A 189 3.80 4.26 -4.88
CA TYR A 189 3.62 5.08 -3.67
C TYR A 189 4.95 5.66 -3.18
N SER A 190 5.96 4.80 -3.05
CA SER A 190 7.29 5.19 -2.59
C SER A 190 7.94 6.19 -3.54
N PHE A 191 7.76 6.04 -4.85
CA PHE A 191 8.22 7.02 -5.84
C PHE A 191 7.60 8.41 -5.64
N LEU A 192 6.27 8.49 -5.40
CA LEU A 192 5.61 9.78 -5.15
C LEU A 192 6.22 10.49 -3.93
N VAL A 193 6.49 9.74 -2.86
CA VAL A 193 7.01 10.29 -1.61
C VAL A 193 8.49 10.69 -1.72
N SER A 194 9.33 9.88 -2.39
CA SER A 194 10.79 10.07 -2.34
C SER A 194 11.39 10.76 -3.56
N GLN A 195 10.73 10.77 -4.73
CA GLN A 195 11.33 11.23 -5.99
C GLN A 195 10.54 12.34 -6.72
N LEU A 196 9.35 12.70 -6.22
CA LEU A 196 8.49 13.71 -6.85
C LEU A 196 8.60 15.10 -6.20
N ASP A 197 9.65 15.35 -5.40
CA ASP A 197 9.83 16.58 -4.64
C ASP A 197 8.64 16.89 -3.70
N TYR A 198 8.02 15.83 -3.15
CA TYR A 198 6.96 15.90 -2.15
C TYR A 198 7.49 16.45 -0.81
N LYS A 199 6.73 17.35 -0.17
CA LYS A 199 7.08 17.87 1.15
C LYS A 199 6.12 17.35 2.22
N PRO A 200 6.61 16.95 3.41
CA PRO A 200 5.78 16.50 4.54
C PRO A 200 4.68 17.47 4.98
N THR A 201 4.85 18.76 4.70
CA THR A 201 3.89 19.83 5.03
C THR A 201 2.79 20.00 3.97
N GLU A 202 2.90 19.32 2.84
CA GLU A 202 1.93 19.39 1.75
C GLU A 202 0.81 18.37 1.93
N GLU A 203 -0.39 18.80 1.55
CA GLU A 203 -1.57 17.97 1.37
C GLU A 203 -1.98 18.09 -0.10
N LEU A 204 -1.98 16.96 -0.82
CA LEU A 204 -2.13 16.94 -2.27
C LEU A 204 -3.25 15.99 -2.69
N TRP A 205 -4.11 16.40 -3.62
CA TRP A 205 -5.13 15.52 -4.19
C TRP A 205 -4.53 14.35 -4.96
N LEU A 206 -5.13 13.18 -4.75
CA LEU A 206 -4.98 11.97 -5.57
C LEU A 206 -6.28 11.70 -6.33
N GLY A 207 -6.25 10.78 -7.30
CA GLY A 207 -7.45 10.43 -8.09
C GLY A 207 -8.48 9.56 -7.35
N LEU A 208 -8.21 9.14 -6.10
CA LEU A 208 -9.09 8.23 -5.36
C LEU A 208 -10.28 9.01 -4.80
N ASN A 209 -11.49 8.53 -5.03
CA ASN A 209 -12.74 9.19 -4.66
C ASN A 209 -13.89 8.18 -4.56
N ASP A 210 -15.00 8.53 -3.92
CA ASP A 210 -16.23 7.71 -3.86
C ASP A 210 -17.46 8.41 -4.50
N LEU A 211 -17.23 9.35 -5.42
CA LEU A 211 -18.27 10.20 -6.03
C LEU A 211 -19.37 9.41 -6.75
N LYS A 212 -19.00 8.28 -7.38
CA LYS A 212 -19.97 7.45 -8.13
C LYS A 212 -20.85 6.62 -7.21
N ALA A 213 -20.31 6.18 -6.08
CA ALA A 213 -20.94 5.27 -5.15
C ALA A 213 -20.35 5.51 -3.77
N HIS A 214 -21.13 6.20 -2.93
CA HIS A 214 -20.72 6.50 -1.56
C HIS A 214 -20.24 5.25 -0.82
N PHE A 215 -19.14 5.36 -0.08
CA PHE A 215 -18.43 4.26 0.59
C PHE A 215 -17.70 3.27 -0.31
N TYR A 216 -17.59 3.54 -1.61
CA TYR A 216 -16.84 2.71 -2.56
C TYR A 216 -15.83 3.56 -3.33
N PHE A 217 -14.57 3.49 -2.89
CA PHE A 217 -13.48 4.27 -3.46
C PHE A 217 -12.98 3.67 -4.79
N GLU A 218 -12.89 4.52 -5.81
CA GLU A 218 -12.42 4.22 -7.16
C GLU A 218 -11.40 5.27 -7.65
N TRP A 219 -10.54 4.90 -8.60
CA TRP A 219 -9.65 5.85 -9.25
C TRP A 219 -10.37 6.61 -10.36
N SER A 220 -10.12 7.92 -10.47
CA SER A 220 -10.66 8.81 -11.51
C SER A 220 -10.29 8.37 -12.93
N ASP A 221 -9.12 7.75 -13.09
CA ASP A 221 -8.64 7.23 -14.38
C ASP A 221 -9.26 5.87 -14.78
N GLY A 222 -10.13 5.30 -13.93
CA GLY A 222 -10.83 4.04 -14.16
C GLY A 222 -9.97 2.79 -13.94
N THR A 223 -8.72 2.93 -13.52
CA THR A 223 -7.88 1.79 -13.18
C THR A 223 -8.34 1.11 -11.87
N PRO A 224 -8.12 -0.21 -11.70
CA PRO A 224 -8.58 -0.91 -10.51
C PRO A 224 -7.80 -0.50 -9.26
N VAL A 225 -8.51 -0.27 -8.15
CA VAL A 225 -7.90 -0.05 -6.84
C VAL A 225 -7.36 -1.37 -6.29
N ARG A 226 -6.04 -1.54 -6.35
CA ARG A 226 -5.32 -2.73 -5.86
C ARG A 226 -4.44 -2.47 -4.64
N PHE A 227 -4.30 -1.21 -4.27
CA PHE A 227 -3.42 -0.76 -3.19
C PHE A 227 -4.04 0.43 -2.48
N THR A 228 -3.92 0.45 -1.15
CA THR A 228 -4.34 1.58 -0.31
C THR A 228 -3.35 1.80 0.83
N LYS A 229 -3.03 3.05 1.13
CA LYS A 229 -2.19 3.44 2.27
C LYS A 229 -2.82 4.55 3.11
N TRP A 230 -3.85 4.18 3.86
CA TRP A 230 -4.56 5.12 4.71
C TRP A 230 -3.72 5.63 5.88
N GLN A 231 -3.92 6.90 6.20
CA GLN A 231 -3.44 7.53 7.41
C GLN A 231 -4.19 6.96 8.60
N ARG A 232 -3.54 6.98 9.77
CA ARG A 232 -4.15 6.57 11.03
C ARG A 232 -5.57 7.13 11.16
N ARG A 233 -6.54 6.23 11.40
CA ARG A 233 -7.99 6.51 11.53
C ARG A 233 -8.74 6.88 10.26
N HIS A 234 -8.09 6.92 9.10
CA HIS A 234 -8.74 7.06 7.81
C HIS A 234 -9.00 5.70 7.15
N PRO A 235 -9.96 5.63 6.21
CA PRO A 235 -10.95 6.66 5.90
C PRO A 235 -11.92 6.88 7.08
N THR A 236 -12.26 8.15 7.33
CA THR A 236 -13.21 8.57 8.35
C THR A 236 -14.61 8.66 7.77
N TYR A 237 -15.65 8.40 8.56
CA TYR A 237 -17.00 8.74 8.13
C TYR A 237 -17.15 10.26 8.14
N THR A 238 -17.47 10.86 6.99
CA THR A 238 -17.87 12.26 6.90
C THR A 238 -19.39 12.31 6.73
N ASN A 239 -20.04 13.39 7.18
CA ASN A 239 -21.43 13.65 6.81
C ASN A 239 -21.55 14.16 5.36
N SER A 240 -20.44 14.20 4.63
CA SER A 240 -20.43 14.49 3.20
C SER A 240 -21.05 13.33 2.45
N LEU A 241 -21.77 13.63 1.38
CA LEU A 241 -22.24 12.60 0.44
C LEU A 241 -21.09 12.08 -0.45
N GLU A 242 -19.98 12.82 -0.50
CA GLU A 242 -18.88 12.66 -1.44
C GLU A 242 -17.55 12.93 -0.75
N ASP A 243 -16.62 11.98 -0.84
CA ASP A 243 -15.29 12.03 -0.26
C ASP A 243 -14.21 11.92 -1.35
N CYS A 244 -13.23 12.82 -1.27
CA CYS A 244 -12.05 12.85 -2.12
C CYS A 244 -10.81 12.57 -1.28
N VAL A 245 -9.77 12.01 -1.88
CA VAL A 245 -8.61 11.53 -1.11
C VAL A 245 -7.36 12.39 -1.35
N THR A 246 -6.75 12.80 -0.24
CA THR A 246 -5.47 13.52 -0.20
C THR A 246 -4.33 12.60 0.21
N MET A 247 -3.11 12.94 -0.22
CA MET A 247 -1.85 12.43 0.28
C MET A 247 -1.21 13.48 1.21
N LYS A 248 -0.87 13.12 2.46
CA LYS A 248 -0.29 14.06 3.43
C LYS A 248 0.62 13.45 4.49
N GLY A 249 1.35 14.35 5.17
CA GLY A 249 2.25 14.02 6.28
C GLY A 249 3.57 13.42 5.83
N GLN A 250 4.47 13.19 6.80
CA GLN A 250 5.85 12.73 6.54
C GLN A 250 5.95 11.50 5.63
N ASP A 251 5.01 10.57 5.79
CA ASP A 251 5.02 9.30 5.06
C ASP A 251 4.19 9.34 3.78
N GLY A 252 3.43 10.42 3.51
CA GLY A 252 2.49 10.49 2.39
C GLY A 252 1.29 9.55 2.53
N TYR A 253 0.79 9.33 3.75
CA TYR A 253 -0.42 8.53 3.96
C TYR A 253 -1.67 9.24 3.42
N TRP A 254 -2.70 8.45 3.14
CA TRP A 254 -3.91 8.92 2.49
C TRP A 254 -5.00 9.28 3.51
N ALA A 255 -5.72 10.36 3.26
CA ALA A 255 -6.88 10.75 4.07
C ALA A 255 -8.02 11.14 3.14
N ASN A 256 -9.24 10.70 3.44
CA ASN A 256 -10.42 11.27 2.82
C ASN A 256 -10.74 12.64 3.42
N ASP A 257 -11.21 13.55 2.59
CA ASP A 257 -11.53 14.94 2.92
C ASP A 257 -12.64 15.45 1.96
N VAL A 258 -13.23 16.60 2.28
CA VAL A 258 -14.28 17.22 1.45
C VAL A 258 -13.71 17.73 0.13
N CYS A 259 -14.36 17.37 -0.98
CA CYS A 259 -13.85 17.60 -2.34
C CYS A 259 -13.68 19.08 -2.74
N ASP A 260 -14.42 19.99 -2.09
CA ASP A 260 -14.38 21.44 -2.36
C ASP A 260 -13.15 22.15 -1.78
N LYS A 261 -12.33 21.43 -1.00
CA LYS A 261 -11.12 22.00 -0.40
C LYS A 261 -10.11 22.37 -1.49
N GLN A 262 -9.52 23.56 -1.35
CA GLN A 262 -8.53 24.08 -2.28
C GLN A 262 -7.13 23.56 -1.92
N LEU A 263 -6.60 22.60 -2.68
CA LEU A 263 -5.32 21.94 -2.43
C LEU A 263 -4.47 21.81 -3.69
N GLY A 264 -3.17 21.59 -3.52
CA GLY A 264 -2.32 21.10 -4.61
C GLY A 264 -2.73 19.69 -5.04
N TYR A 265 -2.20 19.19 -6.14
CA TYR A 265 -2.63 17.92 -6.73
C TYR A 265 -1.50 17.24 -7.49
N ILE A 266 -1.61 15.93 -7.66
CA ILE A 266 -0.64 15.13 -8.41
C ILE A 266 -1.31 14.64 -9.69
N CYS A 267 -0.73 14.96 -10.85
CA CYS A 267 -1.16 14.42 -12.13
C CYS A 267 -0.31 13.21 -12.54
N LYS A 268 -0.92 12.26 -13.24
CA LYS A 268 -0.29 11.10 -13.89
C LYS A 268 -0.73 11.02 -15.35
N LYS A 269 0.19 10.73 -16.25
CA LYS A 269 -0.13 10.46 -17.67
C LYS A 269 0.77 9.40 -18.28
N LYS A 270 0.30 8.82 -19.40
CA LYS A 270 1.17 8.02 -20.26
C LYS A 270 2.16 8.94 -20.99
N PRO A 271 3.37 8.46 -21.32
CA PRO A 271 4.27 9.23 -22.14
C PRO A 271 3.69 9.51 -23.53
N SER A 272 3.97 10.70 -24.05
CA SER A 272 3.62 11.06 -25.42
C SER A 272 4.39 10.17 -26.40
N SER A 273 3.73 9.72 -27.47
CA SER A 273 4.32 8.91 -28.54
C SER A 273 5.43 9.61 -29.34
N GLN A 274 5.67 10.90 -29.08
CA GLN A 274 6.70 11.75 -29.71
C GLN A 274 7.97 11.88 -28.86
N SER A 275 8.36 10.85 -28.10
CA SER A 275 9.69 10.83 -27.49
C SER A 275 10.73 10.46 -28.55
N SER A 276 11.26 11.44 -29.25
CA SER A 276 12.53 11.32 -29.97
C SER A 276 13.59 10.79 -29.01
N GLU A 277 14.44 9.85 -29.42
CA GLU A 277 15.61 9.35 -28.68
C GLU A 277 16.56 10.50 -28.28
N LYS A 278 16.20 11.30 -27.27
CA LYS A 278 17.17 12.14 -26.57
C LYS A 278 17.91 11.27 -25.59
N GLU A 279 19.23 11.39 -25.60
CA GLU A 279 20.15 10.61 -24.77
C GLU A 279 19.70 10.61 -23.31
N LYS A 280 19.90 9.46 -22.65
CA LYS A 280 19.69 9.28 -21.22
C LYS A 280 20.22 10.54 -20.52
N ILE A 281 19.40 11.20 -19.70
CA ILE A 281 19.90 12.26 -18.82
C ILE A 281 20.85 11.56 -17.84
N GLU A 282 22.12 11.53 -18.21
CA GLU A 282 23.20 11.01 -17.37
C GLU A 282 23.40 12.05 -16.26
N ASP A 283 23.25 11.61 -15.01
CA ASP A 283 23.54 12.45 -13.87
C ASP A 283 25.07 12.62 -13.81
N PRO A 284 25.62 13.83 -14.01
CA PRO A 284 27.06 14.02 -14.02
C PRO A 284 27.72 13.67 -12.67
N GLY A 285 26.95 13.56 -11.59
CA GLY A 285 27.42 13.15 -10.27
C GLY A 285 27.42 11.64 -10.01
N CYS A 286 26.86 10.81 -10.90
CA CYS A 286 26.80 9.36 -10.71
C CYS A 286 27.36 8.60 -11.92
N GLN A 287 27.91 7.40 -11.67
CA GLN A 287 28.34 6.51 -12.73
C GLN A 287 27.16 6.06 -13.61
N LYS A 288 27.44 5.72 -14.87
CA LYS A 288 26.42 5.25 -15.81
C LYS A 288 25.65 4.04 -15.26
N GLY A 289 24.32 4.15 -15.23
CA GLY A 289 23.43 3.10 -14.70
C GLY A 289 23.10 3.24 -13.21
N TRP A 290 23.78 4.11 -12.48
CA TRP A 290 23.48 4.39 -11.08
C TRP A 290 22.39 5.46 -10.97
N LYS A 291 21.57 5.36 -9.92
CA LYS A 291 20.49 6.29 -9.62
C LYS A 291 20.86 7.13 -8.41
N ARG A 292 20.85 8.45 -8.57
CA ARG A 292 21.13 9.40 -7.49
C ARG A 292 19.94 9.53 -6.57
N TYR A 293 20.22 9.52 -5.27
CA TYR A 293 19.27 9.93 -4.24
C TYR A 293 20.02 10.59 -3.08
N GLY A 294 19.62 11.82 -2.73
CA GLY A 294 20.37 12.64 -1.78
C GLY A 294 21.79 12.91 -2.27
N PHE A 295 22.78 12.51 -1.47
CA PHE A 295 24.21 12.62 -1.78
C PHE A 295 24.83 11.30 -2.28
N HIS A 296 24.03 10.24 -2.42
CA HIS A 296 24.49 8.91 -2.77
C HIS A 296 24.00 8.47 -4.15
N CYS A 297 24.73 7.54 -4.75
CA CYS A 297 24.36 6.86 -5.98
C CYS A 297 24.11 5.39 -5.66
N TYR A 298 23.03 4.82 -6.17
CA TYR A 298 22.63 3.42 -5.93
C TYR A 298 22.56 2.64 -7.24
N LEU A 299 22.92 1.37 -7.18
CA LEU A 299 22.82 0.43 -8.29
C LEU A 299 22.17 -0.86 -7.81
N VAL A 300 21.26 -1.41 -8.62
CA VAL A 300 20.68 -2.72 -8.35
C VAL A 300 21.36 -3.75 -9.26
N GLY A 301 22.06 -4.71 -8.66
CA GLY A 301 22.69 -5.81 -9.40
C GLY A 301 21.66 -6.68 -10.14
N SER A 302 22.04 -7.20 -11.30
CA SER A 302 21.19 -8.11 -12.09
C SER A 302 21.46 -9.59 -11.79
N ALA A 303 22.63 -9.93 -11.23
CA ALA A 303 23.00 -11.29 -10.90
C ALA A 303 22.40 -11.74 -9.55
N LEU A 304 21.97 -13.00 -9.48
CA LEU A 304 21.56 -13.65 -8.24
C LEU A 304 22.82 -14.14 -7.52
N LEU A 305 23.15 -13.50 -6.39
CA LEU A 305 24.38 -13.72 -5.65
C LEU A 305 24.10 -14.03 -4.18
N THR A 306 25.03 -14.72 -3.52
CA THR A 306 25.06 -14.81 -2.05
C THR A 306 25.48 -13.47 -1.44
N PHE A 307 25.25 -13.28 -0.14
CA PHE A 307 25.64 -12.05 0.56
C PHE A 307 27.15 -11.73 0.40
N SER A 308 28.02 -12.74 0.56
CA SER A 308 29.47 -12.56 0.44
C SER A 308 29.90 -12.18 -0.98
N GLU A 309 29.33 -12.81 -2.01
CA GLU A 309 29.59 -12.49 -3.41
C GLU A 309 29.08 -11.09 -3.78
N ALA A 310 27.89 -10.72 -3.28
CA ALA A 310 27.31 -9.40 -3.49
C ALA A 310 28.18 -8.31 -2.84
N ASN A 311 28.63 -8.51 -1.60
CA ASN A 311 29.53 -7.57 -0.92
C ASN A 311 30.83 -7.36 -1.70
N LYS A 312 31.49 -8.46 -2.12
CA LYS A 312 32.70 -8.40 -2.94
C LYS A 312 32.48 -7.67 -4.27
N THR A 313 31.32 -7.86 -4.90
CA THR A 313 30.96 -7.18 -6.17
C THR A 313 30.80 -5.67 -5.96
N CYS A 314 30.17 -5.25 -4.86
CA CYS A 314 30.07 -3.85 -4.48
C CYS A 314 31.45 -3.23 -4.23
N GLU A 315 32.32 -3.90 -3.47
CA GLU A 315 33.70 -3.46 -3.18
C GLU A 315 34.52 -3.29 -4.47
N GLN A 316 34.42 -4.24 -5.40
CA GLN A 316 35.07 -4.15 -6.71
C GLN A 316 34.62 -2.94 -7.53
N SER A 317 33.38 -2.48 -7.30
CA SER A 317 32.82 -1.28 -7.93
C SER A 317 33.13 0.01 -7.15
N LYS A 318 34.02 -0.05 -6.15
CA LYS A 318 34.31 1.05 -5.20
C LYS A 318 33.06 1.54 -4.47
N ALA A 319 32.15 0.64 -4.16
CA ALA A 319 30.93 0.85 -3.41
C ALA A 319 30.83 -0.18 -2.28
N TYR A 320 29.72 -0.17 -1.55
CA TYR A 320 29.38 -1.16 -0.53
C TYR A 320 27.89 -1.53 -0.65
N LEU A 321 27.47 -2.63 -0.03
CA LEU A 321 26.05 -2.99 0.02
C LEU A 321 25.27 -1.86 0.70
N ALA A 322 24.15 -1.46 0.10
CA ALA A 322 23.42 -0.26 0.52
C ALA A 322 23.10 -0.26 2.02
N THR A 323 23.41 0.85 2.67
CA THR A 323 22.94 1.19 4.01
C THR A 323 21.53 1.80 3.94
N VAL A 324 20.86 1.88 5.08
CA VAL A 324 19.57 2.56 5.20
C VAL A 324 19.59 3.43 6.44
N GLU A 325 19.87 4.71 6.25
CA GLU A 325 20.06 5.70 7.30
C GLU A 325 18.76 6.42 7.66
N SER A 326 17.80 6.44 6.74
CA SER A 326 16.56 7.17 6.92
C SER A 326 15.36 6.49 6.29
N ARG A 327 14.18 6.90 6.74
CA ARG A 327 12.92 6.48 6.16
C ARG A 327 12.77 6.88 4.69
N ASN A 328 13.26 8.05 4.30
CA ASN A 328 13.12 8.54 2.94
C ASN A 328 14.03 7.72 1.99
N GLU A 329 15.22 7.36 2.46
CA GLU A 329 16.11 6.43 1.75
C GLU A 329 15.50 5.03 1.63
N GLN A 330 14.93 4.47 2.71
CA GLN A 330 14.18 3.21 2.65
C GLN A 330 13.08 3.26 1.58
N THR A 331 12.35 4.37 1.52
CA THR A 331 11.27 4.59 0.56
C THR A 331 11.84 4.65 -0.87
N PHE A 332 12.93 5.38 -1.09
CA PHE A 332 13.61 5.39 -2.38
C PHE A 332 14.04 3.98 -2.82
N LEU A 333 14.67 3.19 -1.95
CA LEU A 333 15.09 1.82 -2.27
C LEU A 333 13.89 0.92 -2.64
N ILE A 334 12.75 1.07 -1.99
CA ILE A 334 11.50 0.37 -2.36
C ILE A 334 11.03 0.79 -3.76
N SER A 335 11.08 2.08 -4.09
CA SER A 335 10.70 2.53 -5.44
C SER A 335 11.65 2.03 -6.53
N LEU A 336 12.94 1.85 -6.19
CA LEU A 336 13.99 1.39 -7.10
C LEU A 336 13.89 -0.12 -7.37
N THR A 337 13.50 -0.91 -6.38
CA THR A 337 13.48 -2.38 -6.45
C THR A 337 12.08 -2.98 -6.56
N GLY A 338 11.04 -2.29 -6.11
CA GLY A 338 9.71 -2.88 -5.87
C GLY A 338 8.90 -3.23 -7.12
N LEU A 339 9.40 -2.92 -8.32
CA LEU A 339 8.82 -3.37 -9.58
C LEU A 339 9.55 -4.57 -10.19
N ARG A 340 10.63 -5.03 -9.55
CA ARG A 340 11.37 -6.19 -10.00
C ARG A 340 10.68 -7.48 -9.56
N SER A 341 10.91 -8.56 -10.31
CA SER A 341 10.32 -9.87 -10.02
C SER A 341 11.03 -10.64 -8.90
N GLU A 342 12.28 -10.27 -8.58
CA GLU A 342 13.04 -10.90 -7.51
C GLU A 342 12.37 -10.65 -6.15
N LYS A 343 12.33 -11.69 -5.31
CA LYS A 343 11.66 -11.65 -4.02
C LYS A 343 12.44 -10.89 -2.95
N TYR A 344 13.77 -10.88 -3.05
CA TYR A 344 14.67 -10.33 -2.04
C TYR A 344 15.84 -9.61 -2.70
N PHE A 345 16.31 -8.56 -2.04
CA PHE A 345 17.50 -7.79 -2.41
C PHE A 345 18.41 -7.68 -1.18
N TRP A 346 19.71 -7.92 -1.36
CA TRP A 346 20.68 -7.73 -0.29
C TRP A 346 20.86 -6.25 0.04
N ILE A 347 20.95 -5.96 1.34
CA ILE A 347 21.42 -4.69 1.91
C ILE A 347 22.60 -4.99 2.84
N GLY A 348 23.31 -3.97 3.30
CA GLY A 348 24.55 -4.15 4.06
C GLY A 348 24.38 -4.55 5.53
N LEU A 349 23.16 -4.73 6.04
CA LEU A 349 22.94 -5.02 7.47
C LEU A 349 23.14 -6.51 7.75
N SER A 350 24.06 -6.84 8.65
CA SER A 350 24.35 -8.24 9.04
C SER A 350 24.87 -8.34 10.48
N ASP A 351 24.71 -9.52 11.09
CA ASP A 351 25.26 -9.88 12.40
C ASP A 351 26.38 -10.94 12.29
N THR A 352 27.04 -11.00 11.13
CA THR A 352 28.08 -12.00 10.85
C THR A 352 29.35 -11.78 11.67
N GLU A 353 29.63 -10.55 12.10
CA GLU A 353 30.78 -10.23 12.96
C GLU A 353 30.54 -10.65 14.41
N GLU A 354 29.34 -10.38 14.92
CA GLU A 354 28.94 -10.69 16.29
C GLU A 354 27.44 -11.07 16.27
N GLN A 355 27.16 -12.34 16.56
CA GLN A 355 25.80 -12.87 16.51
C GLN A 355 24.85 -12.07 17.39
N GLY A 356 23.73 -11.62 16.82
CA GLY A 356 22.76 -10.76 17.51
C GLY A 356 23.08 -9.26 17.51
N SER A 357 24.25 -8.86 17.01
CA SER A 357 24.71 -7.47 16.92
C SER A 357 24.80 -7.04 15.45
N PHE A 358 23.73 -6.40 14.96
CA PHE A 358 23.65 -5.99 13.55
C PHE A 358 24.48 -4.73 13.26
N ARG A 359 25.35 -4.81 12.26
CA ARG A 359 26.19 -3.72 11.75
C ARG A 359 26.11 -3.62 10.24
N TRP A 360 26.37 -2.41 9.73
CA TRP A 360 26.49 -2.19 8.29
C TRP A 360 27.87 -2.64 7.78
N THR A 361 27.93 -3.16 6.56
CA THR A 361 29.21 -3.57 5.91
C THR A 361 30.22 -2.43 5.73
N ASN A 362 29.79 -1.17 5.81
CA ASN A 362 30.69 -0.01 5.77
C ASN A 362 31.26 0.35 7.17
N GLY A 363 30.91 -0.40 8.22
CA GLY A 363 31.34 -0.19 9.60
C GLY A 363 30.45 0.73 10.44
N GLU A 364 29.43 1.36 9.84
CA GLU A 364 28.53 2.27 10.55
C GLU A 364 27.53 1.52 11.46
N THR A 365 27.02 2.22 12.47
CA THR A 365 25.98 1.71 13.36
C THR A 365 24.58 2.02 12.81
N PRO A 366 23.64 1.06 12.83
CA PRO A 366 22.28 1.30 12.36
C PRO A 366 21.51 2.23 13.31
N HIS A 367 21.17 3.43 12.82
CA HIS A 367 20.31 4.39 13.52
C HIS A 367 18.84 4.31 13.09
N PHE A 368 18.56 3.64 11.97
CA PHE A 368 17.23 3.40 11.44
C PHE A 368 17.02 1.91 11.24
N THR A 369 15.81 1.43 11.50
CA THR A 369 15.42 0.04 11.25
C THR A 369 14.05 -0.03 10.60
N HIS A 370 13.89 -1.00 9.69
CA HIS A 370 12.63 -1.30 9.02
C HIS A 370 12.38 -2.81 8.98
N TRP A 371 12.45 -3.42 10.16
CA TRP A 371 12.29 -4.87 10.32
C TRP A 371 10.90 -5.35 9.88
N ASN A 372 10.86 -6.53 9.27
CA ASN A 372 9.60 -7.22 9.00
C ASN A 372 9.01 -7.80 10.30
N THR A 373 7.77 -8.27 10.23
CA THR A 373 7.11 -8.95 11.35
C THR A 373 7.96 -10.12 11.84
N ALA A 374 8.21 -10.18 13.16
CA ALA A 374 9.03 -11.18 13.83
C ALA A 374 10.53 -11.21 13.46
N MET A 375 11.05 -10.13 12.84
CA MET A 375 12.49 -9.94 12.60
C MET A 375 13.10 -8.96 13.63
N PRO A 376 14.42 -9.05 13.92
CA PRO A 376 15.39 -10.03 13.41
C PRO A 376 15.27 -11.42 14.06
N GLY A 377 14.39 -11.58 15.05
CA GLY A 377 14.29 -12.78 15.89
C GLY A 377 14.73 -12.49 17.32
N LYS A 378 14.84 -13.54 18.13
CA LYS A 378 15.48 -13.49 19.45
C LYS A 378 16.85 -14.13 19.39
#